data_AF-K7SDH9-F1
#
_entry.id   AF-K7SDH9-F1
#
_cell.length_a   1.000
_cell.length_b   1.000
_cell.length_c   1.000
_cell.angle_alpha   90.00
_cell.angle_beta   90.00
_cell.angle_gamma   90.00
#
_symmetry.space_group_name_H-M   'P 1'
#
loop_
_entity.id
_entity.type
_entity.pdbx_description
1 polymer ?
#
loop_
_entity_poly.entity_id
_entity_poly.type
_entity_poly.pdbx_seq_one_letter_code
_entity_poly.pdbx_strand_id
1 'polypeptide(L)'
;AFPYTPIANPRYFTPDWTFGIQEENLQKMIDEVKGKGAKVVVLLSHNGMDVDLKMASRVRGLDAIMGGHTHDGVPIPVKVKNGGGITLVTNAGSNGKFLGVLDFDVKGGKAVDFRYKLLPIFSNLLPADPAMTQLIKKVRAPYETKLAEKLAISEGTLYRRGNFNGSFDQVILDGLMARKNAEIAFSPGFRWGTSLLPGQAITMENLLDQTAITYPYTTVAPMSGATIKTILEDVADNLFNPDPYYQHGGDM
;
A
#
# COMPACT_ATOMS: atom_id res chain seq x y z
N ALA A 1 2.90 5.33 -11.78
CA ALA A 1 2.29 4.85 -10.52
C ALA A 1 1.77 3.46 -10.79
N PHE A 2 2.01 2.55 -9.87
CA PHE A 2 1.67 1.14 -9.96
C PHE A 2 0.71 0.82 -8.79
N PRO A 3 -0.20 -0.17 -8.90
CA PRO A 3 -0.38 -1.15 -9.97
C PRO A 3 -0.83 -0.54 -11.30
N TYR A 4 -0.76 -1.32 -12.39
CA TYR A 4 -1.32 -0.93 -13.69
C TYR A 4 -2.80 -0.52 -13.53
N THR A 5 -3.09 0.78 -13.62
CA THR A 5 -4.40 1.36 -13.30
C THR A 5 -5.59 0.66 -13.97
N PRO A 6 -5.54 0.28 -15.26
CA PRO A 6 -6.64 -0.42 -15.93
C PRO A 6 -6.86 -1.87 -15.48
N ILE A 7 -5.89 -2.47 -14.78
CA ILE A 7 -6.00 -3.80 -14.18
C ILE A 7 -6.51 -3.68 -12.73
N ALA A 8 -6.03 -2.68 -12.00
CA ALA A 8 -6.35 -2.49 -10.59
C ALA A 8 -7.70 -1.80 -10.34
N ASN A 9 -8.24 -1.12 -11.35
CA ASN A 9 -9.50 -0.37 -11.27
C ASN A 9 -10.35 -0.64 -12.50
N PRO A 10 -11.68 -0.44 -12.42
CA PRO A 10 -12.54 -0.53 -13.58
C PRO A 10 -12.05 0.39 -14.72
N ARG A 11 -11.70 -0.21 -15.86
CA ARG A 11 -11.04 0.48 -16.98
C ARG A 11 -11.79 1.73 -17.48
N TYR A 12 -13.11 1.76 -17.35
CA TYR A 12 -13.94 2.89 -17.76
C TYR A 12 -13.72 4.17 -16.94
N PHE A 13 -13.07 4.09 -15.76
CA PHE A 13 -12.68 5.28 -15.00
C PHE A 13 -11.44 5.98 -15.55
N THR A 14 -10.59 5.26 -16.28
CA THR A 14 -9.32 5.77 -16.79
C THR A 14 -9.09 5.30 -18.24
N PRO A 15 -10.04 5.54 -19.17
CA PRO A 15 -10.04 4.90 -20.49
C PRO A 15 -8.81 5.30 -21.33
N ASP A 16 -8.35 6.53 -21.17
CA ASP A 16 -7.27 7.13 -21.96
C ASP A 16 -5.95 7.23 -21.21
N TRP A 17 -5.87 6.68 -20.00
CA TRP A 17 -4.68 6.80 -19.16
C TRP A 17 -3.80 5.58 -19.28
N THR A 18 -2.49 5.82 -19.36
CA THR A 18 -1.48 4.77 -19.30
C THR A 18 -0.59 4.99 -18.09
N PHE A 19 -0.48 3.94 -17.29
CA PHE A 19 0.37 3.89 -16.11
C PHE A 19 1.20 2.61 -16.21
N GLY A 20 2.48 2.69 -15.83
CA GLY A 20 3.38 1.55 -15.90
C GLY A 20 4.81 1.93 -15.55
N ILE A 21 5.68 0.94 -15.60
CA ILE A 21 7.12 1.10 -15.40
C ILE A 21 7.72 1.79 -16.62
N GLN A 22 8.40 2.91 -16.42
CA GLN A 22 9.04 3.69 -17.48
C GLN A 22 10.51 3.95 -17.15
N GLU A 23 11.34 2.90 -17.19
CA GLU A 23 12.78 2.99 -16.84
C GLU A 23 13.50 4.07 -17.66
N GLU A 24 13.28 4.10 -18.98
CA GLU A 24 13.94 5.05 -19.87
C GLU A 24 13.55 6.49 -19.57
N ASN A 25 12.26 6.74 -19.31
CA ASN A 25 11.78 8.07 -18.98
C ASN A 25 12.30 8.52 -17.62
N LEU A 26 12.33 7.61 -16.64
CA LEU A 26 12.92 7.88 -15.33
C LEU A 26 14.42 8.19 -15.46
N GLN A 27 15.18 7.44 -16.27
CA GLN A 27 16.60 7.73 -16.49
C GLN A 27 16.81 9.10 -17.12
N LYS A 28 16.03 9.46 -18.15
CA LYS A 28 16.08 10.81 -18.75
C LYS A 28 15.82 11.90 -17.72
N MET A 29 14.83 11.70 -16.84
CA MET A 29 14.52 12.66 -15.79
C MET A 29 15.64 12.78 -14.74
N ILE A 30 16.25 11.66 -14.35
CA ILE A 30 17.41 11.66 -13.45
C ILE A 30 18.57 12.42 -14.07
N ASP A 31 18.89 12.15 -15.34
CA ASP A 31 19.97 12.83 -16.05
C ASP A 31 19.70 14.33 -16.18
N GLU A 32 18.45 14.72 -16.47
CA GLU A 32 18.01 16.11 -16.56
C GLU A 32 18.19 16.87 -15.23
N VAL A 33 17.67 16.34 -14.11
CA VAL A 33 17.77 17.04 -12.82
C VAL A 33 19.21 17.12 -12.33
N LYS A 34 20.04 16.12 -12.62
CA LYS A 34 21.48 16.16 -12.33
C LYS A 34 22.22 17.16 -13.21
N GLY A 35 21.87 17.25 -14.49
CA GLY A 35 22.36 18.28 -15.40
C GLY A 35 22.02 19.70 -14.93
N LYS A 36 20.86 19.87 -14.29
CA LYS A 36 20.43 21.11 -13.63
C LYS A 36 21.12 21.37 -12.28
N GLY A 37 22.01 20.48 -11.84
CA GLY A 37 22.85 20.68 -10.66
C GLY A 37 22.36 20.01 -9.38
N ALA A 38 21.35 19.14 -9.43
CA ALA A 38 20.91 18.36 -8.27
C ALA A 38 22.06 17.55 -7.67
N LYS A 39 22.24 17.66 -6.35
CA LYS A 39 23.32 16.97 -5.60
C LYS A 39 22.88 15.65 -4.98
N VAL A 40 21.58 15.54 -4.76
CA VAL A 40 20.88 14.34 -4.27
C VAL A 40 19.62 14.19 -5.10
N VAL A 41 19.33 13.00 -5.58
CA VAL A 41 18.10 12.67 -6.32
C VAL A 41 17.37 11.56 -5.58
N VAL A 42 16.18 11.89 -5.08
CA VAL A 42 15.29 10.96 -4.38
C VAL A 42 14.05 10.74 -5.23
N LEU A 43 13.73 9.47 -5.50
CA LEU A 43 12.47 9.08 -6.12
C LEU A 43 11.42 8.87 -5.03
N LEU A 44 10.35 9.67 -5.05
CA LEU A 44 9.13 9.34 -4.31
C LEU A 44 8.32 8.35 -5.14
N SER A 45 8.27 7.10 -4.69
CA SER A 45 7.67 6.00 -5.45
C SER A 45 6.38 5.51 -4.79
N HIS A 46 5.52 4.96 -5.63
CA HIS A 46 4.38 4.16 -5.22
C HIS A 46 4.32 2.90 -6.11
N ASN A 47 5.48 2.35 -6.49
CA ASN A 47 5.51 1.17 -7.35
C ASN A 47 5.35 -0.14 -6.57
N GLY A 48 5.76 -0.15 -5.31
CA GLY A 48 5.90 -1.36 -4.50
C GLY A 48 7.37 -1.71 -4.30
N MET A 49 7.70 -2.28 -3.14
CA MET A 49 9.08 -2.53 -2.70
C MET A 49 9.87 -3.36 -3.70
N ASP A 50 9.35 -4.50 -4.14
CA ASP A 50 10.07 -5.39 -5.06
C ASP A 50 10.30 -4.74 -6.44
N VAL A 51 9.31 -3.98 -6.93
CA VAL A 51 9.44 -3.19 -8.17
C VAL A 51 10.49 -2.09 -7.99
N ASP A 52 10.50 -1.39 -6.86
CA ASP A 52 11.47 -0.33 -6.57
C ASP A 52 12.89 -0.87 -6.38
N LEU A 53 13.05 -2.04 -5.76
CA LEU A 53 14.33 -2.75 -5.67
C LEU A 53 14.87 -3.12 -7.05
N LYS A 54 14.02 -3.67 -7.92
CA LYS A 54 14.40 -3.96 -9.30
C LYS A 54 14.72 -2.69 -10.05
N MET A 55 13.89 -1.65 -9.98
CA MET A 55 14.12 -0.33 -10.60
C MET A 55 15.47 0.26 -10.19
N ALA A 56 15.78 0.25 -8.89
CA ALA A 56 17.03 0.76 -8.33
C ALA A 56 18.26 0.02 -8.87
N SER A 57 18.13 -1.23 -9.30
CA SER A 57 19.24 -1.98 -9.92
C SER A 57 19.46 -1.60 -11.40
N ARG A 58 18.46 -0.99 -12.04
CA ARG A 58 18.39 -0.75 -13.49
C ARG A 58 18.70 0.70 -13.85
N VAL A 59 18.22 1.66 -13.05
CA VAL A 59 18.50 3.08 -13.25
C VAL A 59 19.76 3.51 -12.51
N ARG A 60 20.41 4.56 -13.01
CA ARG A 60 21.65 5.12 -12.45
C ARG A 60 21.40 6.52 -11.95
N GLY A 61 22.08 6.88 -10.87
CA GLY A 61 22.17 8.26 -10.40
C GLY A 61 21.12 8.69 -9.38
N LEU A 62 20.24 7.78 -8.93
CA LEU A 62 19.42 7.94 -7.73
C LEU A 62 20.27 7.73 -6.47
N ASP A 63 20.01 8.52 -5.44
CA ASP A 63 20.57 8.31 -4.10
C ASP A 63 19.59 7.50 -3.23
N ALA A 64 18.28 7.73 -3.39
CA ALA A 64 17.26 6.96 -2.69
C ALA A 64 15.94 6.82 -3.46
N ILE A 65 15.19 5.77 -3.11
CA ILE A 65 13.77 5.58 -3.38
C ILE A 65 13.04 5.51 -2.05
N MET A 66 12.09 6.42 -1.86
CA MET A 66 11.14 6.44 -0.75
C MET A 66 9.82 5.91 -1.29
N GLY A 67 9.55 4.62 -1.09
CA GLY A 67 8.46 3.90 -1.72
C GLY A 67 7.17 3.83 -0.90
N GLY A 68 6.20 3.08 -1.45
CA GLY A 68 4.86 2.88 -0.91
C GLY A 68 4.20 1.63 -1.49
N HIS A 69 2.86 1.61 -1.58
CA HIS A 69 2.01 0.54 -2.16
C HIS A 69 2.00 -0.80 -1.40
N THR A 70 3.17 -1.31 -1.07
CA THR A 70 3.42 -2.64 -0.49
C THR A 70 3.30 -2.67 1.04
N HIS A 71 3.28 -1.49 1.66
CA HIS A 71 3.05 -1.29 3.10
C HIS A 71 4.14 -1.90 3.99
N ASP A 72 5.35 -2.12 3.47
CA ASP A 72 6.48 -2.64 4.26
C ASP A 72 6.98 -1.60 5.26
N GLY A 73 7.17 -2.00 6.51
CA GLY A 73 7.97 -1.24 7.48
C GLY A 73 9.43 -1.65 7.33
N VAL A 74 10.25 -0.81 6.69
CA VAL A 74 11.66 -1.12 6.41
C VAL A 74 12.55 -0.38 7.43
N PRO A 75 13.00 -1.02 8.52
CA PRO A 75 13.76 -0.34 9.57
C PRO A 75 15.17 0.09 9.14
N ILE A 76 15.73 -0.58 8.11
CA ILE A 76 17.05 -0.29 7.54
C ILE A 76 16.88 -0.27 6.02
N PRO A 77 17.22 0.83 5.32
CA PRO A 77 17.08 0.92 3.88
C PRO A 77 17.92 -0.15 3.18
N VAL A 78 17.35 -0.78 2.17
CA VAL A 78 18.05 -1.76 1.34
C VAL A 78 19.01 -1.02 0.42
N LYS A 79 20.28 -1.40 0.43
CA LYS A 79 21.31 -0.84 -0.45
C LYS A 79 21.34 -1.64 -1.75
N VAL A 80 20.89 -1.04 -2.85
CA VAL A 80 20.89 -1.68 -4.17
C VAL A 80 22.07 -1.15 -4.98
N LYS A 81 22.97 -2.04 -5.40
CA LYS A 81 24.08 -1.72 -6.31
C LYS A 81 23.58 -1.70 -7.76
N ASN A 82 24.00 -0.71 -8.53
CA ASN A 82 23.72 -0.57 -9.96
C ASN A 82 24.93 -0.02 -10.71
N GLY A 83 24.79 0.15 -12.03
CA GLY A 83 25.87 0.65 -12.90
C GLY A 83 26.33 2.09 -12.63
N GLY A 84 25.68 2.82 -11.71
CA GLY A 84 26.00 4.19 -11.34
C GLY A 84 26.34 4.39 -9.85
N GLY A 85 26.32 3.34 -9.04
CA GLY A 85 26.61 3.42 -7.60
C GLY A 85 25.65 2.59 -6.73
N ILE A 86 25.24 3.16 -5.61
CA ILE A 86 24.30 2.56 -4.66
C ILE A 86 23.08 3.46 -4.55
N THR A 87 21.88 2.87 -4.68
CA THR A 87 20.61 3.51 -4.37
C THR A 87 20.06 2.92 -3.07
N LEU A 88 19.58 3.75 -2.15
CA LEU A 88 18.85 3.30 -0.95
C LEU A 88 17.38 3.08 -1.29
N VAL A 89 16.76 2.00 -0.81
CA VAL A 89 15.32 1.74 -1.04
C VAL A 89 14.65 1.46 0.31
N THR A 90 13.56 2.17 0.60
CA THR A 90 12.84 2.03 1.88
C THR A 90 11.36 2.38 1.76
N ASN A 91 10.54 1.76 2.62
CA ASN A 91 9.12 2.08 2.84
C ASN A 91 8.87 2.38 4.33
N ALA A 92 7.83 3.16 4.63
CA ALA A 92 7.48 3.59 6.00
C ALA A 92 6.17 2.94 6.51
N GLY A 93 5.88 1.71 6.09
CA GLY A 93 4.68 0.99 6.49
C GLY A 93 3.39 1.61 5.93
N SER A 94 2.32 1.54 6.73
CA SER A 94 0.99 2.06 6.39
C SER A 94 0.29 2.65 7.62
N ASN A 95 -0.87 3.27 7.40
CA ASN A 95 -1.76 3.79 8.46
C ASN A 95 -1.08 4.77 9.43
N GLY A 96 -0.02 5.46 8.99
CA GLY A 96 0.75 6.37 9.85
C GLY A 96 1.41 5.66 11.04
N LYS A 97 1.70 4.35 10.95
CA LYS A 97 2.38 3.60 12.02
C LYS A 97 3.84 4.03 12.19
N PHE A 98 4.47 4.51 11.13
CA PHE A 98 5.87 4.94 11.15
C PHE A 98 6.08 6.24 10.38
N LEU A 99 7.13 6.97 10.77
CA LEU A 99 7.72 8.08 10.03
C LEU A 99 9.15 7.70 9.62
N GLY A 100 9.39 7.58 8.31
CA GLY A 100 10.73 7.40 7.77
C GLY A 100 11.48 8.73 7.66
N VAL A 101 12.65 8.83 8.29
CA VAL A 101 13.52 10.02 8.26
C VAL A 101 14.85 9.62 7.64
N LEU A 102 15.19 10.22 6.50
CA LEU A 102 16.44 10.01 5.79
C LEU A 102 17.21 11.33 5.68
N ASP A 103 18.31 11.42 6.42
CA ASP A 103 19.21 12.58 6.41
C ASP A 103 20.43 12.27 5.53
N PHE A 104 20.72 13.13 4.55
CA PHE A 104 21.95 13.03 3.75
C PHE A 104 23.02 14.03 4.23
N ASP A 105 24.27 13.59 4.35
CA ASP A 105 25.43 14.48 4.47
C ASP A 105 25.96 14.80 3.07
N VAL A 106 25.88 16.07 2.67
CA VAL A 106 26.25 16.52 1.32
C VAL A 106 27.50 17.39 1.39
N LYS A 107 28.60 16.92 0.78
CA LYS A 107 29.89 17.60 0.74
C LYS A 107 30.46 17.61 -0.67
N GLY A 108 31.04 18.73 -1.08
CA GLY A 108 31.64 18.88 -2.41
C GLY A 108 30.65 18.58 -3.55
N GLY A 109 29.35 18.83 -3.34
CA GLY A 109 28.30 18.60 -4.33
C GLY A 109 27.92 17.13 -4.53
N LYS A 110 28.13 16.25 -3.55
CA LYS A 110 27.65 14.86 -3.56
C LYS A 110 27.22 14.40 -2.16
N ALA A 111 26.28 13.49 -2.08
CA ALA A 111 26.02 12.74 -0.85
C ALA A 111 27.26 11.89 -0.51
N VAL A 112 27.79 12.04 0.71
CA VAL A 112 28.96 11.28 1.18
C VAL A 112 28.61 10.30 2.30
N ASP A 113 27.50 10.55 3.00
CA ASP A 113 26.98 9.69 4.06
C ASP A 113 25.47 9.89 4.21
N PHE A 114 24.81 9.01 4.96
CA PHE A 114 23.40 9.15 5.31
C PHE A 114 23.09 8.60 6.70
N ARG A 115 22.00 9.08 7.29
CA ARG A 115 21.40 8.52 8.50
C ARG A 115 19.93 8.22 8.23
N TYR A 116 19.47 7.06 8.69
CA TYR A 116 18.08 6.68 8.54
C TYR A 116 17.48 6.29 9.88
N LYS A 117 16.22 6.68 10.10
CA LYS A 117 15.39 6.22 11.22
C LYS A 117 13.98 5.91 10.72
N LEU A 118 13.46 4.76 11.10
CA LEU A 118 12.02 4.47 11.03
C LEU A 118 11.43 4.68 12.42
N LEU A 119 10.75 5.80 12.63
CA LEU A 119 10.22 6.20 13.93
C LEU A 119 8.79 5.68 14.11
N PRO A 120 8.51 4.82 15.10
CA PRO A 120 7.15 4.38 15.37
C PRO A 120 6.31 5.53 15.95
N ILE A 121 5.07 5.66 15.48
CA ILE A 121 4.12 6.69 15.94
C ILE A 121 3.21 6.06 16.99
N PHE A 122 3.52 6.32 18.26
CA PHE A 122 2.69 5.92 19.40
C PHE A 122 1.89 7.14 19.88
N SER A 123 0.60 7.19 19.53
CA SER A 123 -0.28 8.34 19.85
C SER A 123 -0.47 8.59 21.35
N ASN A 124 -0.28 7.57 22.18
CA ASN A 124 -0.31 7.68 23.64
C ASN A 124 1.00 8.22 24.24
N LEU A 125 2.07 8.35 23.45
CA LEU A 125 3.37 8.88 23.87
C LEU A 125 3.71 10.25 23.26
N LEU A 126 2.87 10.75 22.35
CA LEU A 126 3.11 11.98 21.61
C LEU A 126 1.94 12.96 21.83
N PRO A 127 2.20 14.25 22.08
CA PRO A 127 1.14 15.23 22.15
C PRO A 127 0.47 15.37 20.78
N ALA A 128 -0.86 15.37 20.76
CA ALA A 128 -1.61 15.64 19.55
C ALA A 128 -1.47 17.12 19.14
N ASP A 129 -1.32 17.37 17.84
CA ASP A 129 -1.33 18.74 17.33
C ASP A 129 -2.73 19.36 17.51
N PRO A 130 -2.85 20.52 18.19
CA PRO A 130 -4.16 21.12 18.48
C PRO A 130 -4.93 21.54 17.23
N ALA A 131 -4.25 22.03 16.20
CA ALA A 131 -4.90 22.48 14.98
C ALA A 131 -5.45 21.30 14.17
N MET A 132 -4.66 20.21 14.06
CA MET A 132 -5.07 18.98 13.41
C MET A 132 -6.22 18.30 14.17
N THR A 133 -6.18 18.29 15.50
CA THR A 133 -7.28 17.77 16.33
C THR A 133 -8.59 18.51 16.06
N GLN A 134 -8.54 19.85 16.00
CA GLN A 134 -9.70 20.67 15.68
C GLN A 134 -10.22 20.41 14.26
N LEU A 135 -9.32 20.27 13.27
CA LEU A 135 -9.67 19.95 11.90
C LEU A 135 -10.37 18.59 11.80
N ILE A 136 -9.79 17.55 12.40
CA ILE A 136 -10.35 16.19 12.42
C ILE A 136 -11.74 16.21 13.06
N LYS A 137 -11.91 16.86 14.22
CA LYS A 137 -13.20 16.98 14.88
C LYS A 137 -14.24 17.67 14.00
N LYS A 138 -13.85 18.79 13.36
CA LYS A 138 -14.74 19.54 12.46
C LYS A 138 -15.19 18.70 11.27
N VAL A 139 -14.28 17.99 10.61
CA VAL A 139 -14.59 17.16 9.43
C VAL A 139 -15.46 15.95 9.81
N ARG A 140 -15.23 15.37 10.99
CA ARG A 140 -15.95 14.17 11.45
C ARG A 140 -17.31 14.45 12.09
N ALA A 141 -17.54 15.66 12.61
CA ALA A 141 -18.76 16.01 13.33
C ALA A 141 -20.08 15.60 12.63
N PRO A 142 -20.25 15.76 11.29
CA PRO A 142 -21.48 15.34 10.62
C PRO A 142 -21.70 13.82 10.56
N TYR A 143 -20.63 13.03 10.78
CA TYR A 143 -20.63 11.57 10.58
C TYR A 143 -20.41 10.80 11.87
N GLU A 144 -20.14 11.47 12.99
CA GLU A 144 -19.69 10.87 14.25
C GLU A 144 -20.65 9.78 14.74
N THR A 145 -21.96 10.04 14.76
CA THR A 145 -22.97 9.04 15.15
C THR A 145 -22.94 7.81 14.26
N LYS A 146 -22.80 7.98 12.94
CA LYS A 146 -22.75 6.87 11.99
C LYS A 146 -21.48 6.07 12.16
N LEU A 147 -20.33 6.73 12.24
CA LEU A 147 -19.02 6.07 12.40
C LEU A 147 -18.92 5.31 13.73
N ALA A 148 -19.53 5.84 14.80
CA ALA A 148 -19.52 5.25 16.13
C ALA A 148 -20.57 4.14 16.35
N GLU A 149 -21.44 3.87 15.37
CA GLU A 149 -22.42 2.79 15.46
C GLU A 149 -21.72 1.45 15.76
N LYS A 150 -22.09 0.82 16.88
CA LYS A 150 -21.57 -0.49 17.28
C LYS A 150 -22.35 -1.59 16.57
N LEU A 151 -21.64 -2.43 15.83
CA LEU A 151 -22.22 -3.52 15.05
C LEU A 151 -22.12 -4.86 15.79
N ALA A 152 -20.98 -5.12 16.42
CA ALA A 152 -20.71 -6.37 17.15
C ALA A 152 -19.55 -6.18 18.14
N ILE A 153 -19.22 -7.23 18.89
CA ILE A 153 -17.99 -7.33 19.70
C ILE A 153 -17.12 -8.44 19.09
N SER A 154 -15.84 -8.16 18.89
CA SER A 154 -14.89 -9.17 18.41
C SER A 154 -14.52 -10.14 19.53
N GLU A 155 -14.67 -11.44 19.30
CA GLU A 155 -14.20 -12.47 20.26
C GLU A 155 -12.72 -12.84 20.05
N GLY A 156 -12.20 -12.62 18.84
CA GLY A 156 -10.82 -12.90 18.44
C GLY A 156 -10.10 -11.67 17.89
N THR A 157 -8.86 -11.86 17.47
CA THR A 157 -8.14 -10.82 16.72
C THR A 157 -8.64 -10.80 15.29
N LEU A 158 -9.12 -9.63 14.83
CA LEU A 158 -9.47 -9.38 13.44
C LEU A 158 -8.34 -8.61 12.76
N TYR A 159 -7.77 -9.18 11.69
CA TYR A 159 -6.75 -8.53 10.88
C TYR A 159 -7.02 -8.77 9.40
N ARG A 160 -6.51 -7.86 8.57
CA ARG A 160 -6.66 -7.94 7.11
C ARG A 160 -5.47 -8.56 6.41
N ARG A 161 -4.27 -8.03 6.70
CA ARG A 161 -3.04 -8.42 5.99
C ARG A 161 -2.70 -9.90 6.15
N GLY A 162 -2.52 -10.58 5.03
CA GLY A 162 -2.08 -11.96 4.93
C GLY A 162 -2.15 -12.42 3.48
N ASN A 163 -1.15 -13.17 2.98
CA ASN A 163 -1.08 -13.51 1.55
C ASN A 163 -2.24 -14.38 1.04
N PHE A 164 -2.96 -15.08 1.93
CA PHE A 164 -4.03 -16.01 1.55
C PHE A 164 -5.35 -15.77 2.29
N ASN A 165 -5.29 -15.20 3.50
CA ASN A 165 -6.48 -14.91 4.30
C ASN A 165 -6.15 -13.92 5.43
N GLY A 166 -7.19 -13.18 5.84
CA GLY A 166 -7.26 -12.37 7.04
C GLY A 166 -8.56 -12.63 7.79
N SER A 167 -8.51 -12.69 9.12
CA SER A 167 -9.71 -12.99 9.93
C SER A 167 -10.81 -11.93 9.79
N PHE A 168 -10.47 -10.68 9.44
CA PHE A 168 -11.48 -9.67 9.12
C PHE A 168 -12.16 -9.95 7.77
N ASP A 169 -11.40 -10.33 6.74
CA ASP A 169 -11.98 -10.71 5.45
C ASP A 169 -12.89 -11.93 5.58
N GLN A 170 -12.54 -12.91 6.42
CA GLN A 170 -13.44 -14.04 6.68
C GLN A 170 -14.82 -13.59 7.19
N VAL A 171 -14.88 -12.63 8.11
CA VAL A 171 -16.15 -12.09 8.62
C VAL A 171 -16.95 -11.40 7.49
N ILE A 172 -16.27 -10.68 6.59
CA ILE A 172 -16.90 -10.03 5.43
C ILE A 172 -17.48 -11.10 4.49
N LEU A 173 -16.68 -12.12 4.18
CA LEU A 173 -17.06 -13.22 3.29
C LEU A 173 -18.24 -14.01 3.85
N ASP A 174 -18.23 -14.35 5.14
CA ASP A 174 -19.34 -15.04 5.81
C ASP A 174 -20.62 -14.21 5.74
N GLY A 175 -20.52 -12.89 5.97
CA GLY A 175 -21.63 -11.95 5.81
C GLY A 175 -22.16 -11.92 4.38
N LEU A 176 -21.29 -11.91 3.37
CA LEU A 176 -21.68 -11.95 1.96
C LEU A 176 -22.39 -13.26 1.62
N MET A 177 -21.82 -14.40 1.98
CA MET A 177 -22.41 -15.72 1.74
C MET A 177 -23.79 -15.85 2.40
N ALA A 178 -23.92 -15.45 3.66
CA ALA A 178 -25.19 -15.48 4.39
C ALA A 178 -26.25 -14.54 3.79
N ARG A 179 -25.87 -13.34 3.35
CA ARG A 179 -26.82 -12.34 2.81
C ARG A 179 -27.18 -12.56 1.35
N LYS A 180 -26.30 -13.20 0.59
CA LYS A 180 -26.47 -13.44 -0.85
C LYS A 180 -26.85 -14.87 -1.20
N ASN A 181 -26.92 -15.76 -0.21
CA ASN A 181 -27.17 -17.17 -0.39
C ASN A 181 -26.21 -17.80 -1.43
N ALA A 182 -24.91 -17.56 -1.22
CA ALA A 182 -23.84 -18.02 -2.09
C ALA A 182 -22.98 -19.07 -1.36
N GLU A 183 -22.46 -20.05 -2.11
CA GLU A 183 -21.60 -21.12 -1.59
C GLU A 183 -20.14 -20.67 -1.40
N ILE A 184 -19.71 -19.69 -2.19
CA ILE A 184 -18.36 -19.12 -2.20
C ILE A 184 -18.49 -17.60 -2.35
N ALA A 185 -17.65 -16.85 -1.65
CA ALA A 185 -17.48 -15.41 -1.84
C ALA A 185 -15.99 -15.09 -2.04
N PHE A 186 -15.71 -14.00 -2.76
CA PHE A 186 -14.36 -13.47 -2.98
C PHE A 186 -14.29 -12.06 -2.40
N SER A 187 -13.18 -11.76 -1.73
CA SER A 187 -12.86 -10.43 -1.21
C SER A 187 -11.58 -9.96 -1.91
N PRO A 188 -11.46 -8.68 -2.30
CA PRO A 188 -10.20 -8.18 -2.79
C PRO A 188 -9.13 -8.22 -1.68
N GLY A 189 -7.97 -8.78 -1.97
CA GLY A 189 -6.80 -8.79 -1.07
C GLY A 189 -6.14 -7.41 -0.92
N PHE A 190 -6.90 -6.43 -0.46
CA PHE A 190 -6.40 -5.10 -0.15
C PHE A 190 -5.47 -5.14 1.06
N ARG A 191 -4.37 -4.37 0.99
CA ARG A 191 -3.40 -4.25 2.09
C ARG A 191 -3.72 -3.15 3.10
N TRP A 192 -4.72 -2.30 2.83
CA TRP A 192 -5.17 -1.25 3.74
C TRP A 192 -6.28 -1.76 4.66
N GLY A 193 -6.34 -1.20 5.85
CA GLY A 193 -7.28 -1.57 6.91
C GLY A 193 -6.59 -1.72 8.26
N THR A 194 -7.37 -1.61 9.33
CA THR A 194 -6.92 -1.73 10.72
C THR A 194 -7.13 -3.15 11.25
N SER A 195 -6.74 -3.36 12.51
CA SER A 195 -6.93 -4.61 13.23
C SER A 195 -7.67 -4.35 14.53
N LEU A 196 -8.51 -5.30 14.93
CA LEU A 196 -9.23 -5.27 16.19
C LEU A 196 -8.73 -6.40 17.10
N LEU A 197 -8.57 -6.10 18.37
CA LEU A 197 -8.24 -7.05 19.42
C LEU A 197 -9.50 -7.73 19.98
N PRO A 198 -9.36 -8.91 20.62
CA PRO A 198 -10.45 -9.52 21.37
C PRO A 198 -11.09 -8.55 22.37
N GLY A 199 -12.42 -8.55 22.43
CA GLY A 199 -13.24 -7.67 23.28
C GLY A 199 -13.47 -6.27 22.72
N GLN A 200 -12.82 -5.87 21.62
CA GLN A 200 -13.09 -4.58 21.00
C GLN A 200 -14.42 -4.59 20.24
N ALA A 201 -15.15 -3.47 20.31
CA ALA A 201 -16.34 -3.28 19.50
C ALA A 201 -15.96 -3.11 18.02
N ILE A 202 -16.67 -3.82 17.15
CA ILE A 202 -16.65 -3.60 15.71
C ILE A 202 -17.62 -2.46 15.44
N THR A 203 -17.12 -1.32 14.97
CA THR A 203 -17.95 -0.17 14.61
C THR A 203 -18.19 -0.08 13.11
N MET A 204 -19.14 0.75 12.69
CA MET A 204 -19.31 1.13 11.29
C MET A 204 -18.04 1.74 10.70
N GLU A 205 -17.28 2.52 11.48
CA GLU A 205 -15.97 3.01 11.04
C GLU A 205 -15.00 1.86 10.74
N ASN A 206 -14.97 0.82 11.58
CA ASN A 206 -14.14 -0.34 11.31
C ASN A 206 -14.58 -1.07 10.04
N LEU A 207 -15.88 -1.24 9.81
CA LEU A 207 -16.37 -1.83 8.57
C LEU A 207 -15.94 -0.99 7.35
N LEU A 208 -16.13 0.33 7.40
CA LEU A 208 -15.73 1.23 6.31
C LEU A 208 -14.22 1.22 6.08
N ASP A 209 -13.41 1.16 7.14
CA ASP A 209 -11.95 1.02 7.04
C ASP A 209 -11.50 -0.31 6.40
N GLN A 210 -12.40 -1.27 6.19
CA GLN A 210 -12.13 -2.49 5.44
C GLN A 210 -12.73 -2.47 4.02
N THR A 211 -13.76 -1.67 3.77
CA THR A 211 -14.59 -1.78 2.54
C THR A 211 -14.83 -0.45 1.79
N ALA A 212 -14.26 0.67 2.23
CA ALA A 212 -14.46 1.99 1.64
C ALA A 212 -13.74 2.18 0.29
N ILE A 213 -14.26 1.51 -0.74
CA ILE A 213 -13.93 1.78 -2.14
C ILE A 213 -15.02 2.63 -2.81
N THR A 214 -14.67 3.35 -3.88
CA THR A 214 -15.61 4.20 -4.63
C THR A 214 -16.62 3.43 -5.50
N TYR A 215 -16.43 2.11 -5.61
CA TYR A 215 -17.29 1.18 -6.35
C TYR A 215 -17.66 -0.05 -5.49
N PRO A 216 -18.33 0.13 -4.33
CA PRO A 216 -18.48 -0.92 -3.31
C PRO A 216 -19.60 -1.94 -3.60
N TYR A 217 -20.03 -2.07 -4.86
CA TYR A 217 -21.13 -2.94 -5.24
C TYR A 217 -20.71 -4.42 -5.15
N THR A 218 -21.53 -5.22 -4.49
CA THR A 218 -21.37 -6.68 -4.42
C THR A 218 -22.32 -7.36 -5.39
N THR A 219 -21.84 -8.29 -6.22
CA THR A 219 -22.64 -9.03 -7.20
C THR A 219 -22.70 -10.52 -6.87
N VAL A 220 -23.68 -11.21 -7.44
CA VAL A 220 -23.81 -12.67 -7.38
C VAL A 220 -23.92 -13.17 -8.80
N ALA A 221 -23.09 -14.15 -9.16
CA ALA A 221 -23.11 -14.76 -10.49
C ALA A 221 -22.80 -16.27 -10.39
N PRO A 222 -23.45 -17.11 -11.22
CA PRO A 222 -23.05 -18.50 -11.35
C PRO A 222 -21.65 -18.59 -11.96
N MET A 223 -20.80 -19.44 -11.39
CA MET A 223 -19.42 -19.64 -11.85
C MET A 223 -19.08 -21.13 -11.86
N SER A 224 -18.45 -21.61 -12.93
CA SER A 224 -17.99 -23.00 -12.98
C SER A 224 -16.78 -23.19 -12.08
N GLY A 225 -16.58 -24.39 -11.53
CA GLY A 225 -15.37 -24.72 -10.77
C GLY A 225 -14.08 -24.51 -11.57
N ALA A 226 -14.12 -24.72 -12.89
CA ALA A 226 -13.00 -24.42 -13.77
C ALA A 226 -12.69 -22.91 -13.81
N THR A 227 -13.71 -22.05 -13.88
CA THR A 227 -13.54 -20.59 -13.83
C THR A 227 -12.96 -20.14 -12.48
N ILE A 228 -13.44 -20.70 -11.37
CA ILE A 228 -12.88 -20.42 -10.03
C ILE A 228 -11.39 -20.77 -10.00
N LYS A 229 -11.03 -21.97 -10.47
CA LYS A 229 -9.63 -22.40 -10.55
C LYS A 229 -8.80 -21.42 -11.38
N THR A 230 -9.27 -21.05 -12.57
CA THR A 230 -8.53 -20.11 -13.44
C THR A 230 -8.28 -18.77 -12.75
N ILE A 231 -9.28 -18.21 -12.04
CA ILE A 231 -9.12 -16.94 -11.32
C ILE A 231 -8.05 -17.07 -10.23
N LEU A 232 -8.10 -18.13 -9.42
CA LEU A 232 -7.12 -18.34 -8.35
C LEU A 232 -5.70 -18.53 -8.87
N GLU A 233 -5.53 -19.26 -9.99
CA GLU A 233 -4.23 -19.44 -10.65
C GLU A 233 -3.70 -18.11 -11.21
N ASP A 234 -4.55 -17.30 -11.85
CA ASP A 234 -4.16 -15.98 -12.37
C ASP A 234 -3.69 -15.03 -11.26
N VAL A 235 -4.37 -15.04 -10.11
CA VAL A 235 -3.94 -14.27 -8.92
C VAL A 235 -2.61 -14.80 -8.39
N ALA A 236 -2.42 -16.12 -8.33
CA ALA A 236 -1.17 -16.73 -7.86
C ALA A 236 0.01 -16.43 -8.80
N ASP A 237 -0.19 -16.52 -10.11
CA ASP A 237 0.82 -16.20 -11.13
C ASP A 237 1.26 -14.73 -11.06
N ASN A 238 0.36 -13.83 -10.65
CA ASN A 238 0.69 -12.45 -10.39
C ASN A 238 1.46 -12.26 -9.07
N LEU A 239 0.90 -12.77 -7.97
CA LEU A 239 1.41 -12.54 -6.62
C LEU A 239 2.79 -13.16 -6.40
N PHE A 240 3.00 -14.36 -6.94
CA PHE A 240 4.22 -15.13 -6.77
C PHE A 240 5.14 -15.07 -8.00
N ASN A 241 4.92 -14.10 -8.89
CA ASN A 241 5.76 -13.96 -10.07
C ASN A 241 7.22 -13.75 -9.65
N PRO A 242 8.18 -14.50 -10.20
CA PRO A 242 9.59 -14.36 -9.85
C PRO A 242 10.19 -13.03 -10.33
N ASP A 243 9.55 -12.39 -11.32
CA ASP A 243 9.95 -11.07 -11.78
C ASP A 243 9.06 -9.99 -11.12
N PRO A 244 9.64 -9.11 -10.27
CA PRO A 244 8.93 -8.03 -9.60
C PRO A 244 8.12 -7.12 -10.53
N TYR A 245 8.52 -6.94 -11.79
CA TYR A 245 7.80 -6.05 -12.71
C TYR A 245 6.45 -6.60 -13.17
N TYR A 246 6.19 -7.89 -12.96
CA TYR A 246 4.90 -8.52 -13.23
C TYR A 246 4.05 -8.67 -11.97
N GLN A 247 4.60 -8.45 -10.78
CA GLN A 247 3.82 -8.43 -9.54
C GLN A 247 3.04 -7.13 -9.49
N HIS A 248 1.71 -7.15 -9.36
CA HIS A 248 0.88 -5.93 -9.34
C HIS A 248 0.70 -5.32 -7.95
N GLY A 249 0.94 -6.11 -6.90
CA GLY A 249 0.84 -5.69 -5.52
C GLY A 249 -0.60 -5.71 -5.01
N GLY A 250 -0.90 -6.82 -4.34
CA GLY A 250 -2.11 -7.14 -3.59
C GLY A 250 -1.81 -8.38 -2.74
N ASP A 251 -2.71 -8.71 -1.83
CA ASP A 251 -2.75 -10.03 -1.20
C ASP A 251 -3.82 -10.88 -1.96
N MET A 252 -3.96 -12.17 -1.65
CA MET A 252 -4.97 -13.05 -2.28
C MET A 252 -6.31 -12.97 -1.56
#